data_AF-A0A923XMF3-F1
#
_entry.id   AF-A0A923XMF3-F1
#
_cell.length_a   1.000
_cell.length_b   1.000
_cell.length_c   1.000
_cell.angle_alpha   90.00
_cell.angle_beta   90.00
_cell.angle_gamma   90.00
#
_symmetry.space_group_name_H-M   'P 1'
#
loop_
_entity.id
_entity.type
_entity.pdbx_description
1 polymer ?
#
loop_
_entity_poly.entity_id
_entity_poly.type
_entity_poly.pdbx_seq_one_letter_code
_entity_poly.pdbx_strand_id
1 'polypeptide(L)'
;MPIITINDKQIEVEKGTNLIDAVKKLSVEIPHYCYHPGLKVDGNCRMCMVEVKGPRGFMPQIACNTPCVDGLEVKTDTQVIKDMRRNVMEFLLHNHPIDCPICDQAGECRLQDYYMKYGKYDNRSTVEKVHKDKAIDVGPLVVLDQERCVLCSRCVRFCDDISKTNELVISNRGVHSKIGVFPGTKIENKYSGNVVDICPVGALTSKDFRFKMRVWFMKTTKSVCHGCSRGCNILIDHKDEVVQRFKPRENKQVNDYWMCDDGRLSYKNINNPTENGIFPPNVGINDQISTTSATLATIANKNRFLEATEKGQTLEYDEAVNKFKSTIKSFKSRYSPKSVAALASPDSSVEDNWLLKVYMNDIVGSDKVFGASFRAEGYYDDFLIKADKTPNRKGLEYLGISTNNDDLIKALEAKEIKLLIVMNNDLVGEGGEKIKSLLDGVEVITMATHENATTDMANLALPTSMYSEKFGSIVNFEGHLQKFDKVFDTFQMDDSLAIPEWEFFANLIKDFSPEREYFDIEDVWTEMRDKVSGFSGLSFYEIGDQGISIPKKIQKEQELRDLEIKKANEEAEAKALEAEQKPKEVIS
;
A
#
# COMPACT_ATOMS: atom_id res chain seq x y z
N MET A 1 13.85 34.84 -1.27
CA MET A 1 13.14 33.91 -2.17
C MET A 1 12.68 34.73 -3.37
N PRO A 2 12.72 34.24 -4.62
CA PRO A 2 12.24 35.00 -5.78
C PRO A 2 10.74 35.32 -5.68
N ILE A 3 10.37 36.55 -6.01
CA ILE A 3 8.98 36.99 -6.16
C ILE A 3 8.64 36.97 -7.65
N ILE A 4 7.59 36.24 -8.02
CA ILE A 4 7.13 36.11 -9.40
C ILE A 4 5.66 36.53 -9.52
N THR A 5 5.26 36.99 -10.70
CA THR A 5 3.88 37.39 -11.00
C THR A 5 3.28 36.40 -11.99
N ILE A 6 2.21 35.71 -11.59
CA ILE A 6 1.46 34.76 -12.43
C ILE A 6 0.03 35.27 -12.57
N ASN A 7 -0.42 35.56 -13.80
CA ASN A 7 -1.76 36.12 -14.07
C ASN A 7 -2.09 37.30 -13.13
N ASP A 8 -1.16 38.25 -13.05
CA ASP A 8 -1.25 39.46 -12.22
C ASP A 8 -1.26 39.24 -10.69
N LYS A 9 -1.01 38.00 -10.23
CA LYS A 9 -0.85 37.67 -8.80
C LYS A 9 0.61 37.44 -8.46
N GLN A 10 1.11 38.14 -7.45
CA GLN A 10 2.46 37.94 -6.93
C GLN A 10 2.51 36.77 -5.94
N ILE A 11 3.52 35.93 -6.09
CA ILE A 11 3.83 34.87 -5.13
C ILE A 11 5.33 34.81 -4.87
N GLU A 12 5.67 34.40 -3.66
CA GLU A 12 7.04 34.09 -3.26
C GLU A 12 7.28 32.58 -3.38
N VAL A 13 8.38 32.19 -4.02
CA VAL A 13 8.71 30.77 -4.24
C VAL A 13 10.15 30.47 -3.85
N GLU A 14 10.41 29.22 -3.46
CA GLU A 14 11.76 28.79 -3.11
C GLU A 14 12.69 28.89 -4.34
N LYS A 15 13.97 29.17 -4.08
CA LYS A 15 14.96 29.28 -5.15
C LYS A 15 15.13 27.92 -5.82
N GLY A 16 15.05 27.89 -7.15
CA GLY A 16 15.17 26.65 -7.93
C GLY A 16 13.84 25.93 -8.19
N THR A 17 12.72 26.42 -7.67
CA THR A 17 11.39 25.91 -8.06
C THR A 17 11.14 26.16 -9.55
N ASN A 18 10.66 25.15 -10.27
CA ASN A 18 10.23 25.29 -11.66
C ASN A 18 8.87 25.97 -11.74
N LEU A 19 8.62 26.67 -12.85
CA LEU A 19 7.40 27.44 -13.05
C LEU A 19 6.13 26.58 -12.96
N ILE A 20 6.18 25.32 -13.39
CA ILE A 20 5.03 24.41 -13.27
C ILE A 20 4.61 24.15 -11.82
N ASP A 21 5.56 24.01 -10.90
CA ASP A 21 5.29 23.77 -9.48
C ASP A 21 4.89 25.06 -8.77
N ALA A 22 5.48 26.18 -9.17
CA ALA A 22 5.10 27.51 -8.67
C ALA A 22 3.64 27.84 -9.02
N VAL A 23 3.21 27.56 -10.25
CA VAL A 23 1.82 27.81 -10.70
C VAL A 23 0.84 26.88 -9.98
N LYS A 24 1.25 25.64 -9.65
CA LYS A 24 0.45 24.70 -8.85
C LYS A 24 0.10 25.26 -7.47
N LYS A 25 0.97 26.08 -6.85
CA LYS A 25 0.68 26.75 -5.55
C LYS A 25 -0.50 27.73 -5.62
N LEU A 26 -0.85 28.22 -6.81
CA LEU A 26 -2.01 29.10 -7.04
C LEU A 26 -3.28 28.34 -7.42
N SER A 27 -3.28 27.01 -7.30
CA SER A 27 -4.38 26.13 -7.76
C SER A 27 -4.72 26.29 -9.25
N VAL A 28 -3.75 26.76 -10.05
CA VAL A 28 -3.87 26.85 -11.51
C VAL A 28 -3.23 25.60 -12.12
N GLU A 29 -4.00 24.84 -12.88
CA GLU A 29 -3.52 23.63 -13.56
C GLU A 29 -2.82 24.00 -14.89
N ILE A 30 -1.55 23.61 -15.04
CA ILE A 30 -0.86 23.62 -16.33
C ILE A 30 -0.92 22.20 -16.92
N PRO A 31 -1.49 21.99 -18.12
CA PRO A 31 -1.61 20.66 -18.69
C PRO A 31 -0.25 20.11 -19.11
N HIS A 32 0.01 18.82 -18.84
CA HIS A 32 1.30 18.19 -19.12
C HIS A 32 1.19 16.66 -19.28
N TYR A 33 2.04 16.09 -20.14
CA TYR A 33 2.15 14.63 -20.32
C TYR A 33 3.50 14.06 -19.89
N CYS A 34 4.62 14.74 -20.17
CA CYS A 34 5.94 14.21 -19.85
C CYS A 34 6.38 14.56 -18.42
N TYR A 35 5.97 15.71 -17.90
CA TYR A 35 6.34 16.15 -16.56
C TYR A 35 5.74 15.22 -15.50
N HIS A 36 6.53 14.80 -14.52
CA HIS A 36 6.08 14.11 -13.33
C HIS A 36 7.00 14.58 -12.19
N PRO A 37 6.49 15.00 -11.03
CA PRO A 37 7.33 15.58 -9.98
C PRO A 37 8.42 14.62 -9.45
N GLY A 38 8.17 13.31 -9.51
CA GLY A 38 9.15 12.28 -9.14
C GLY A 38 10.15 11.88 -10.23
N LEU A 39 10.14 12.51 -11.41
CA LEU A 39 11.05 12.18 -12.52
C LEU A 39 11.80 13.42 -13.01
N LYS A 40 13.00 13.21 -13.58
CA LYS A 40 13.75 14.29 -14.23
C LYS A 40 12.95 14.94 -15.36
N VAL A 41 13.12 16.24 -15.55
CA VAL A 41 12.41 17.02 -16.58
C VAL A 41 12.92 16.67 -17.97
N ASP A 42 11.99 16.43 -18.90
CA ASP A 42 12.28 16.15 -20.32
C ASP A 42 11.82 17.33 -21.22
N GLY A 43 10.54 17.71 -21.14
CA GLY A 43 9.99 18.82 -21.92
C GLY A 43 9.58 18.46 -23.35
N ASN A 44 9.56 17.18 -23.73
CA ASN A 44 9.17 16.73 -25.07
C ASN A 44 7.71 17.00 -25.46
N CYS A 45 6.76 16.95 -24.53
CA CYS A 45 5.32 16.94 -24.88
C CYS A 45 4.76 18.30 -25.29
N ARG A 46 5.45 19.40 -24.94
CA ARG A 46 5.07 20.80 -25.22
C ARG A 46 3.67 21.23 -24.77
N MET A 47 2.96 20.43 -23.97
CA MET A 47 1.61 20.78 -23.48
C MET A 47 1.64 21.87 -22.39
N CYS A 48 2.75 21.96 -21.64
CA CYS A 48 2.90 22.89 -20.52
C CYS A 48 3.34 24.30 -20.94
N MET A 49 2.97 24.74 -22.14
CA MET A 49 3.33 26.08 -22.65
C MET A 49 2.61 27.16 -21.86
N VAL A 50 3.37 28.21 -21.54
CA VAL A 50 2.92 29.46 -20.89
C VAL A 50 3.68 30.64 -21.50
N GLU A 51 3.13 31.83 -21.43
CA GLU A 51 3.81 33.04 -21.91
C GLU A 51 4.63 33.66 -20.78
N VAL A 52 5.92 33.81 -21.01
CA VAL A 52 6.87 34.41 -20.06
C VAL A 52 7.34 35.74 -20.61
N LYS A 53 7.34 36.79 -19.79
CA LYS A 53 7.86 38.10 -20.17
C LYS A 53 9.37 38.06 -20.31
N GLY A 54 9.85 38.24 -21.53
CA GLY A 54 11.26 38.44 -21.86
C GLY A 54 11.55 39.85 -22.39
N PRO A 55 12.78 40.10 -22.86
CA PRO A 55 13.19 41.42 -23.37
C PRO A 55 12.39 41.90 -24.59
N ARG A 56 11.79 40.97 -25.34
CA ARG A 56 11.02 41.25 -26.57
C ARG A 56 9.50 41.16 -26.35
N GLY A 57 9.05 41.10 -25.09
CA GLY A 57 7.64 40.89 -24.74
C GLY A 57 7.37 39.47 -24.25
N PHE A 58 6.08 39.10 -24.21
CA PHE A 58 5.63 37.78 -23.79
C PHE A 58 5.92 36.75 -24.89
N MET A 59 6.65 35.68 -24.52
CA MET A 59 7.04 34.62 -25.44
C MET A 59 6.64 33.25 -24.85
N PRO A 60 6.12 32.32 -25.65
CA PRO A 60 5.82 30.96 -25.19
C PRO A 60 7.07 30.20 -24.74
N GLN A 61 7.03 29.64 -23.52
CA GLN A 61 8.05 28.75 -22.96
C GLN A 61 7.41 27.58 -22.22
N ILE A 62 8.18 26.51 -22.03
CA ILE A 62 7.72 25.32 -21.30
C ILE A 62 7.81 25.53 -19.78
N ALA A 63 6.70 25.49 -19.07
CA ALA A 63 6.69 25.68 -17.62
C ALA A 63 7.50 24.63 -16.83
N CYS A 64 7.64 23.41 -17.37
CA CYS A 64 8.33 22.32 -16.66
C CYS A 64 9.85 22.48 -16.55
N ASN A 65 10.49 23.27 -17.41
CA ASN A 65 11.94 23.49 -17.41
C ASN A 65 12.33 24.98 -17.32
N THR A 66 11.38 25.85 -16.98
CA THR A 66 11.65 27.27 -16.77
C THR A 66 11.78 27.51 -15.26
N PRO A 67 12.98 27.79 -14.74
CA PRO A 67 13.17 28.08 -13.32
C PRO A 67 12.59 29.45 -12.96
N CYS A 68 12.02 29.57 -11.76
CA CYS A 68 11.53 30.84 -11.24
C CYS A 68 12.69 31.76 -10.86
N VAL A 69 12.73 32.95 -11.45
CA VAL A 69 13.68 34.04 -11.14
C VAL A 69 12.92 35.25 -10.62
N ASP A 70 13.57 36.10 -9.84
CA ASP A 70 12.94 37.29 -9.26
C ASP A 70 12.43 38.23 -10.37
N GLY A 71 11.21 38.75 -10.20
CA GLY A 71 10.55 39.61 -11.18
C GLY A 71 9.98 38.89 -12.41
N LEU A 72 9.95 37.55 -12.44
CA LEU A 72 9.38 36.79 -13.56
C LEU A 72 7.87 37.05 -13.69
N GLU A 73 7.43 37.50 -14.86
CA GLU A 73 6.00 37.70 -15.18
C GLU A 73 5.52 36.63 -16.16
N VAL A 74 4.40 35.98 -15.84
CA VAL A 74 3.87 34.81 -16.56
C VAL A 74 2.37 34.93 -16.79
N LYS A 75 1.92 34.57 -18.00
CA LYS A 75 0.51 34.43 -18.38
C LYS A 75 0.21 33.01 -18.82
N THR A 76 -0.84 32.41 -18.27
CA THR A 76 -1.13 30.97 -18.48
C THR A 76 -2.32 30.69 -19.38
N ASP A 77 -3.13 31.69 -19.73
CA ASP A 77 -4.43 31.53 -20.40
C ASP A 77 -4.68 32.48 -21.59
N THR A 78 -3.62 32.96 -22.24
CA THR A 78 -3.75 33.82 -23.42
C THR A 78 -4.22 33.03 -24.65
N GLN A 79 -4.73 33.73 -25.67
CA GLN A 79 -5.19 33.10 -26.91
C GLN A 79 -4.07 32.30 -27.61
N VAL A 80 -2.85 32.84 -27.62
CA VAL A 80 -1.66 32.17 -28.16
C VAL A 80 -1.44 30.81 -27.48
N ILE A 81 -1.53 30.76 -26.15
CA ILE A 81 -1.34 29.52 -25.39
C ILE A 81 -2.48 28.52 -25.62
N LYS A 82 -3.73 29.00 -25.73
CA LYS A 82 -4.89 28.16 -26.07
C LYS A 82 -4.71 27.50 -27.44
N ASP A 83 -4.27 28.27 -28.43
CA ASP A 83 -4.04 27.77 -29.80
C ASP A 83 -2.86 26.79 -29.84
N MET A 84 -1.76 27.07 -29.11
CA MET A 84 -0.64 26.14 -29.00
C MET A 84 -1.05 24.80 -28.37
N ARG A 85 -1.82 24.83 -27.27
CA ARG A 85 -2.34 23.61 -26.64
C ARG A 85 -3.24 22.82 -27.59
N ARG A 86 -4.12 23.49 -28.34
CA ARG A 86 -4.96 22.87 -29.36
C ARG A 86 -4.13 22.20 -30.46
N ASN A 87 -3.11 22.88 -30.98
CA ASN A 87 -2.23 22.33 -32.02
C ASN A 87 -1.43 21.13 -31.49
N VAL A 88 -0.92 21.19 -30.26
CA VAL A 88 -0.23 20.05 -29.63
C VAL A 88 -1.18 18.86 -29.51
N MET A 89 -2.42 19.07 -29.10
CA MET A 89 -3.44 18.01 -29.06
C MET A 89 -3.70 17.41 -30.44
N GLU A 90 -3.77 18.24 -31.49
CA GLU A 90 -3.92 17.77 -32.88
C GLU A 90 -2.77 16.84 -33.30
N PHE A 91 -1.52 17.20 -33.00
CA PHE A 91 -0.37 16.36 -33.29
C PHE A 91 -0.33 15.06 -32.47
N LEU A 92 -0.71 15.11 -31.19
CA LEU A 92 -0.75 13.91 -30.34
C LEU A 92 -1.81 12.91 -30.79
N LEU A 93 -2.97 13.40 -31.26
CA LEU A 93 -4.09 12.56 -31.67
C LEU A 93 -3.99 12.09 -33.13
N HIS A 94 -3.09 12.67 -33.93
CA HIS A 94 -2.91 12.32 -35.34
C HIS A 94 -2.73 10.82 -35.57
N ASN A 95 -1.79 10.19 -34.84
CA ASN A 95 -1.55 8.74 -34.91
C ASN A 95 -2.25 7.95 -33.78
N HIS A 96 -2.95 8.61 -32.86
CA HIS A 96 -3.61 7.91 -31.76
C HIS A 96 -4.85 7.14 -32.26
N PRO A 97 -5.07 5.90 -31.79
CA PRO A 97 -6.22 5.10 -32.21
C PRO A 97 -7.50 5.55 -31.48
N ILE A 98 -8.65 5.29 -32.08
CA ILE A 98 -9.97 5.57 -31.48
C ILE A 98 -10.39 4.35 -30.64
N ASP A 99 -9.56 4.01 -29.67
CA ASP A 99 -9.72 2.81 -28.83
C ASP A 99 -10.45 3.11 -27.50
N CYS A 100 -10.92 4.35 -27.28
CA CYS A 100 -11.49 4.77 -26.00
C CYS A 100 -12.55 3.81 -25.41
N PRO A 101 -13.46 3.20 -26.19
CA PRO A 101 -14.44 2.26 -25.63
C PRO A 101 -13.82 0.98 -25.03
N ILE A 102 -12.72 0.51 -25.61
CA ILE A 102 -12.05 -0.73 -25.22
C ILE A 102 -10.85 -0.49 -24.29
N CYS A 103 -10.30 0.72 -24.27
CA CYS A 103 -9.14 1.08 -23.45
C CYS A 103 -9.48 1.18 -21.96
N ASP A 104 -8.70 0.54 -21.09
CA ASP A 104 -8.93 0.59 -19.64
C ASP A 104 -8.60 1.93 -18.99
N GLN A 105 -7.76 2.73 -19.64
CA GLN A 105 -7.48 4.08 -19.16
C GLN A 105 -8.71 5.00 -19.30
N ALA A 106 -9.75 4.61 -20.06
CA ALA A 106 -10.95 5.43 -20.22
C ALA A 106 -11.54 5.80 -18.85
N GLY A 107 -11.82 7.10 -18.65
CA GLY A 107 -12.28 7.65 -17.37
C GLY A 107 -11.17 8.09 -16.42
N GLU A 108 -9.93 7.65 -16.61
CA GLU A 108 -8.73 8.15 -15.91
C GLU A 108 -7.60 8.53 -16.90
N CYS A 109 -7.94 8.86 -18.14
CA CYS A 109 -7.01 9.17 -19.22
C CYS A 109 -6.80 10.68 -19.35
N ARG A 110 -5.58 11.16 -19.07
CA ARG A 110 -5.25 12.58 -19.21
C ARG A 110 -5.37 13.10 -20.63
N LEU A 111 -5.10 12.24 -21.63
CA LEU A 111 -5.28 12.60 -23.04
C LEU A 111 -6.76 12.85 -23.38
N GLN A 112 -7.66 12.06 -22.81
CA GLN A 112 -9.10 12.25 -22.95
C GLN A 112 -9.55 13.54 -22.26
N ASP A 113 -9.12 13.78 -21.02
CA ASP A 113 -9.47 14.98 -20.26
C ASP A 113 -9.01 16.26 -20.98
N TYR A 114 -7.77 16.26 -21.46
CA TYR A 114 -7.20 17.41 -22.16
C TYR A 114 -7.77 17.58 -23.57
N TYR A 115 -8.20 16.51 -24.24
CA TYR A 115 -9.00 16.64 -25.46
C TYR A 115 -10.32 17.36 -25.19
N MET A 116 -11.05 16.94 -24.14
CA MET A 116 -12.32 17.58 -23.77
C MET A 116 -12.15 19.05 -23.35
N LYS A 117 -11.04 19.40 -22.71
CA LYS A 117 -10.77 20.75 -22.21
C LYS A 117 -10.16 21.70 -23.26
N TYR A 118 -9.26 21.21 -24.10
CA TYR A 118 -8.44 22.05 -25.00
C TYR A 118 -8.50 21.63 -26.48
N GLY A 119 -8.92 20.39 -26.78
CA GLY A 119 -8.72 19.73 -28.06
C GLY A 119 -9.98 19.53 -28.91
N LYS A 120 -11.11 20.18 -28.64
CA LYS A 120 -12.35 20.08 -29.44
C LYS A 120 -12.21 20.77 -30.82
N TYR A 121 -11.33 20.25 -31.68
CA TYR A 121 -11.09 20.72 -33.04
C TYR A 121 -11.63 19.70 -34.06
N ASP A 122 -11.92 20.17 -35.27
CA ASP A 122 -12.26 19.29 -36.39
C ASP A 122 -11.00 18.65 -36.97
N ASN A 123 -10.97 17.34 -37.14
CA ASN A 123 -9.81 16.66 -37.73
C ASN A 123 -9.60 17.13 -39.18
N ARG A 124 -8.41 17.69 -39.45
CA ARG A 124 -8.01 18.16 -40.79
C ARG A 124 -7.02 17.23 -41.49
N SER A 125 -6.54 16.21 -40.79
CA SER A 125 -5.57 15.27 -41.33
C SER A 125 -6.23 14.27 -42.27
N THR A 126 -5.73 14.23 -43.51
CA THR A 126 -6.07 13.22 -44.53
C THR A 126 -4.98 12.16 -44.70
N VAL A 127 -3.90 12.25 -43.93
CA VAL A 127 -2.76 11.34 -44.01
C VAL A 127 -3.08 10.02 -43.30
N GLU A 128 -2.61 8.92 -43.88
CA GLU A 128 -2.70 7.59 -43.28
C GLU A 128 -1.94 7.52 -41.95
N LYS A 129 -2.55 6.88 -40.95
CA LYS A 129 -1.97 6.76 -39.61
C LYS A 129 -0.81 5.76 -39.62
N VAL A 130 0.23 6.06 -38.85
CA VAL A 130 1.32 5.11 -38.61
C VAL A 130 0.87 4.09 -37.57
N HIS A 131 0.68 2.85 -38.00
CA HIS A 131 0.34 1.73 -37.15
C HIS A 131 1.54 1.20 -36.36
N LYS A 132 1.27 0.69 -35.15
CA LYS A 132 2.27 0.09 -34.25
C LYS A 132 1.70 -1.17 -33.59
N ASP A 133 2.57 -1.90 -32.88
CA ASP A 133 2.21 -3.15 -32.25
C ASP A 133 1.26 -2.90 -31.04
N LYS A 134 0.31 -3.81 -30.83
CA LYS A 134 -0.69 -3.77 -29.73
C LYS A 134 -0.55 -5.02 -28.86
N ALA A 135 -0.98 -4.91 -27.60
CA ALA A 135 -1.00 -6.02 -26.64
C ALA A 135 0.33 -6.78 -26.52
N ILE A 136 1.45 -6.05 -26.51
CA ILE A 136 2.79 -6.65 -26.33
C ILE A 136 2.97 -7.01 -24.86
N ASP A 137 3.31 -8.27 -24.60
CA ASP A 137 3.78 -8.71 -23.30
C ASP A 137 5.20 -8.19 -23.05
N VAL A 138 5.35 -7.23 -22.13
CA VAL A 138 6.65 -6.65 -21.77
C VAL A 138 7.13 -7.09 -20.39
N GLY A 139 6.38 -7.92 -19.65
CA GLY A 139 6.73 -8.32 -18.29
C GLY A 139 5.55 -8.94 -17.53
N PRO A 140 5.78 -9.53 -16.35
CA PRO A 140 4.76 -10.25 -15.58
C PRO A 140 3.54 -9.42 -15.20
N LEU A 141 3.68 -8.09 -15.04
CA LEU A 141 2.60 -7.21 -14.60
C LEU A 141 2.10 -6.22 -15.65
N VAL A 142 2.81 -6.05 -16.76
CA VAL A 142 2.60 -4.91 -17.67
C VAL A 142 2.37 -5.38 -19.11
N VAL A 143 1.34 -4.82 -19.74
CA VAL A 143 1.07 -4.93 -21.19
C VAL A 143 1.33 -3.58 -21.84
N LEU A 144 1.98 -3.60 -23.02
CA LEU A 144 2.25 -2.42 -23.82
C LEU A 144 1.41 -2.39 -25.10
N ASP A 145 0.62 -1.33 -25.27
CA ASP A 145 -0.06 -0.95 -26.51
C ASP A 145 0.66 0.26 -27.15
N GLN A 146 1.54 0.03 -28.13
CA GLN A 146 2.38 1.09 -28.70
C GLN A 146 1.58 2.14 -29.48
N GLU A 147 0.46 1.77 -30.10
CA GLU A 147 -0.40 2.74 -30.81
C GLU A 147 -0.99 3.80 -29.89
N ARG A 148 -1.22 3.45 -28.62
CA ARG A 148 -1.77 4.38 -27.62
C ARG A 148 -0.70 5.29 -27.02
N CYS A 149 0.58 5.05 -27.29
CA CYS A 149 1.70 5.78 -26.70
C CYS A 149 1.87 7.18 -27.28
N VAL A 150 1.96 8.19 -26.39
CA VAL A 150 2.25 9.59 -26.75
C VAL A 150 3.74 9.96 -26.62
N LEU A 151 4.63 8.97 -26.49
CA LEU A 151 6.09 9.14 -26.38
C LEU A 151 6.54 10.14 -25.29
N CYS A 152 5.81 10.21 -24.17
CA CYS A 152 6.11 11.13 -23.07
C CYS A 152 7.38 10.78 -22.25
N SER A 153 8.02 9.63 -22.56
CA SER A 153 9.23 9.06 -21.94
C SER A 153 9.17 8.78 -20.43
N ARG A 154 8.01 8.94 -19.75
CA ARG A 154 7.90 8.71 -18.29
C ARG A 154 8.35 7.30 -17.87
N CYS A 155 7.92 6.28 -18.62
CA CYS A 155 8.26 4.89 -18.32
C CYS A 155 9.75 4.59 -18.49
N VAL A 156 10.40 5.14 -19.52
CA VAL A 156 11.85 5.01 -19.74
C VAL A 156 12.61 5.71 -18.63
N ARG A 157 12.29 6.97 -18.34
CA ARG A 157 12.92 7.72 -17.23
C ARG A 157 12.72 7.05 -15.88
N PHE A 158 11.58 6.40 -15.65
CA PHE A 158 11.36 5.60 -14.44
C PHE A 158 12.34 4.42 -14.38
N CYS A 159 12.49 3.68 -15.49
CA CYS A 159 13.43 2.56 -15.57
C CYS A 159 14.91 3.00 -15.44
N ASP A 160 15.24 4.20 -15.90
CA ASP A 160 16.61 4.72 -15.87
C ASP A 160 16.96 5.33 -14.50
N ASP A 161 16.08 6.18 -13.96
CA ASP A 161 16.37 7.01 -12.78
C ASP A 161 15.90 6.37 -11.46
N ILE A 162 14.79 5.62 -11.48
CA ILE A 162 14.14 5.10 -10.26
C ILE A 162 14.50 3.64 -10.05
N SER A 163 14.07 2.74 -10.95
CA SER A 163 14.41 1.31 -10.81
C SER A 163 15.87 1.02 -11.20
N LYS A 164 16.50 1.91 -11.98
CA LYS A 164 17.89 1.78 -12.48
C LYS A 164 18.14 0.49 -13.27
N THR A 165 17.09 -0.09 -13.85
CA THR A 165 17.14 -1.35 -14.60
C THR A 165 17.28 -1.14 -16.10
N ASN A 166 16.94 0.05 -16.62
CA ASN A 166 17.05 0.42 -18.04
C ASN A 166 16.32 -0.56 -18.99
N GLU A 167 15.26 -1.24 -18.52
CA GLU A 167 14.57 -2.30 -19.28
C GLU A 167 13.70 -1.75 -20.43
N LEU A 168 13.19 -0.53 -20.28
CA LEU A 168 12.38 0.15 -21.29
C LEU A 168 13.19 1.20 -22.04
N VAL A 169 13.10 1.17 -23.37
CA VAL A 169 13.83 2.10 -24.25
C VAL A 169 12.93 2.68 -25.34
N ILE A 170 13.35 3.81 -25.92
CA ILE A 170 12.80 4.33 -27.18
C ILE A 170 13.66 3.80 -28.32
N SER A 171 13.08 2.98 -29.18
CA SER A 171 13.70 2.48 -30.41
C SER A 171 13.21 3.28 -31.62
N ASN A 172 13.96 3.21 -32.74
CA ASN A 172 13.75 3.95 -33.99
C ASN A 172 13.88 5.49 -33.85
N ARG A 173 13.50 6.23 -34.90
CA ARG A 173 13.62 7.69 -34.99
C ARG A 173 12.39 8.33 -35.62
N GLY A 174 12.06 9.55 -35.17
CA GLY A 174 10.97 10.34 -35.74
C GLY A 174 9.60 9.70 -35.51
N VAL A 175 8.74 9.69 -36.51
CA VAL A 175 7.36 9.15 -36.41
C VAL A 175 7.32 7.65 -36.13
N HIS A 176 8.38 6.91 -36.48
CA HIS A 176 8.50 5.46 -36.24
C HIS A 176 9.04 5.12 -34.84
N SER A 177 9.31 6.12 -34.00
CA SER A 177 9.80 5.90 -32.64
C SER A 177 8.78 5.11 -31.82
N LYS A 178 9.24 4.06 -31.14
CA LYS A 178 8.38 3.21 -30.31
C LYS A 178 9.04 2.82 -29.00
N ILE A 179 8.24 2.83 -27.94
CA ILE A 179 8.64 2.27 -26.65
C ILE A 179 8.68 0.76 -26.78
N GLY A 180 9.65 0.11 -26.15
CA GLY A 180 9.72 -1.33 -26.07
C GLY A 180 10.82 -1.79 -25.13
N VAL A 181 10.95 -3.10 -25.02
CA VAL A 181 12.06 -3.77 -24.34
C VAL A 181 13.07 -4.26 -25.40
N PHE A 182 14.31 -4.50 -25.00
CA PHE A 182 15.28 -5.13 -25.89
C PHE A 182 14.83 -6.59 -26.20
N PRO A 183 15.06 -7.12 -27.41
CA PRO A 183 14.69 -8.51 -27.71
C PRO A 183 15.32 -9.49 -26.72
N GLY A 184 14.49 -10.33 -26.10
CA GLY A 184 14.90 -11.29 -25.07
C GLY A 184 14.89 -10.76 -23.64
N THR A 185 14.59 -9.48 -23.41
CA THR A 185 14.44 -8.91 -22.06
C THR A 185 12.97 -8.68 -21.71
N LYS A 186 12.66 -8.60 -20.41
CA LYS A 186 11.36 -8.21 -19.87
C LYS A 186 11.54 -7.20 -18.75
N ILE A 187 10.47 -6.51 -18.38
CA ILE A 187 10.41 -5.61 -17.22
C ILE A 187 10.08 -6.47 -16.00
N GLU A 188 11.10 -6.94 -15.30
CA GLU A 188 10.98 -7.87 -14.16
C GLU A 188 11.44 -7.24 -12.84
N ASN A 189 11.81 -5.96 -12.85
CA ASN A 189 12.10 -5.21 -11.64
C ASN A 189 10.91 -5.20 -10.66
N LYS A 190 11.21 -5.10 -9.36
CA LYS A 190 10.23 -5.13 -8.24
C LYS A 190 9.33 -3.89 -8.15
N TYR A 191 9.38 -3.00 -9.13
CA TYR A 191 8.64 -1.74 -9.20
C TYR A 191 7.98 -1.54 -10.57
N SER A 192 7.84 -2.60 -11.35
CA SER A 192 7.36 -2.56 -12.73
C SER A 192 5.96 -1.96 -12.83
N GLY A 193 5.10 -2.17 -11.84
CA GLY A 193 3.73 -1.64 -11.83
C GLY A 193 3.65 -0.10 -11.81
N ASN A 194 4.70 0.61 -11.36
CA ASN A 194 4.69 2.07 -11.36
C ASN A 194 4.67 2.66 -12.77
N VAL A 195 5.16 1.93 -13.79
CA VAL A 195 5.11 2.40 -15.19
C VAL A 195 3.67 2.48 -15.71
N VAL A 196 2.75 1.70 -15.13
CA VAL A 196 1.31 1.75 -15.40
C VAL A 196 0.73 3.02 -14.78
N ASP A 197 1.05 3.31 -13.52
CA ASP A 197 0.51 4.47 -12.80
C ASP A 197 0.93 5.80 -13.43
N ILE A 198 2.19 5.92 -13.86
CA ILE A 198 2.71 7.16 -14.44
C ILE A 198 2.33 7.34 -15.90
N CYS A 199 1.86 6.31 -16.61
CA CYS A 199 1.48 6.42 -18.01
C CYS A 199 0.22 7.29 -18.12
N PRO A 200 0.25 8.45 -18.80
CA PRO A 200 -0.91 9.34 -18.87
C PRO A 200 -2.01 8.85 -19.82
N VAL A 201 -1.77 7.72 -20.50
CA VAL A 201 -2.58 7.12 -21.55
C VAL A 201 -2.57 5.60 -21.37
N GLY A 202 -3.50 4.89 -21.99
CA GLY A 202 -3.57 3.42 -21.90
C GLY A 202 -2.53 2.67 -22.72
N ALA A 203 -1.30 3.18 -22.79
CA ALA A 203 -0.20 2.53 -23.48
C ALA A 203 0.48 1.47 -22.61
N LEU A 204 0.60 1.70 -21.30
CA LEU A 204 1.07 0.69 -20.35
C LEU A 204 -0.07 0.42 -19.37
N THR A 205 -0.56 -0.82 -19.35
CA THR A 205 -1.69 -1.23 -18.50
C THR A 205 -1.31 -2.43 -17.66
N SER A 206 -1.89 -2.53 -16.46
CA SER A 206 -1.71 -3.69 -15.58
C SER A 206 -2.35 -4.94 -16.20
N LYS A 207 -1.60 -6.02 -16.34
CA LYS A 207 -2.12 -7.34 -16.75
C LYS A 207 -3.23 -7.82 -15.82
N ASP A 208 -3.08 -7.57 -14.53
CA ASP A 208 -4.05 -8.02 -13.54
C ASP A 208 -5.38 -7.27 -13.69
N PHE A 209 -5.36 -5.96 -13.92
CA PHE A 209 -6.59 -5.16 -13.94
C PHE A 209 -7.21 -5.04 -15.34
N ARG A 210 -6.44 -5.35 -16.40
CA ARG A 210 -6.86 -5.12 -17.79
C ARG A 210 -8.19 -5.80 -18.10
N PHE A 211 -9.13 -5.06 -18.66
CA PHE A 211 -10.49 -5.48 -19.04
C PHE A 211 -11.39 -6.02 -17.91
N LYS A 212 -10.99 -5.91 -16.64
CA LYS A 212 -11.83 -6.35 -15.51
C LYS A 212 -12.96 -5.38 -15.19
N MET A 213 -12.66 -4.08 -15.12
CA MET A 213 -13.61 -3.08 -14.66
C MET A 213 -13.30 -1.68 -15.20
N ARG A 214 -14.33 -0.83 -15.28
CA ARG A 214 -14.17 0.59 -15.58
C ARG A 214 -14.07 1.41 -14.30
N VAL A 215 -13.22 2.42 -14.32
CA VAL A 215 -12.85 3.21 -13.14
C VAL A 215 -14.01 3.95 -12.48
N TRP A 216 -15.01 4.38 -13.26
CA TRP A 216 -16.19 5.08 -12.73
C TRP A 216 -17.16 4.16 -11.97
N PHE A 217 -16.97 2.83 -12.01
CA PHE A 217 -17.72 1.91 -11.17
C PHE A 217 -17.05 1.64 -9.81
N MET A 218 -15.80 2.06 -9.64
CA MET A 218 -15.03 1.82 -8.42
C MET A 218 -15.12 3.04 -7.48
N LYS A 219 -14.99 2.77 -6.19
CA LYS A 219 -14.69 3.77 -5.16
C LYS A 219 -13.20 3.69 -4.82
N THR A 220 -12.63 4.81 -4.39
CA THR A 220 -11.23 4.89 -3.96
C THR A 220 -11.16 5.32 -2.50
N THR A 221 -10.50 4.51 -1.67
CA THR A 221 -10.26 4.79 -0.24
C THR A 221 -8.77 4.99 0.02
N LYS A 222 -8.40 5.93 0.89
CA LYS A 222 -7.00 6.15 1.30
C LYS A 222 -6.64 5.16 2.40
N SER A 223 -5.48 4.53 2.29
CA SER A 223 -5.03 3.55 3.28
C SER A 223 -3.51 3.47 3.32
N VAL A 224 -3.00 2.51 4.07
CA VAL A 224 -1.57 2.22 4.24
C VAL A 224 -1.30 0.74 3.91
N CYS A 225 -0.23 0.49 3.19
CA CYS A 225 0.17 -0.87 2.80
C CYS A 225 0.66 -1.66 4.01
N HIS A 226 0.06 -2.84 4.22
CA HIS A 226 0.43 -3.77 5.30
C HIS A 226 1.50 -4.79 4.87
N GLY A 227 2.10 -4.64 3.68
CA GLY A 227 3.02 -5.64 3.12
C GLY A 227 4.44 -5.66 3.70
N CYS A 228 4.89 -4.57 4.33
CA CYS A 228 6.15 -4.52 5.09
C CYS A 228 6.20 -3.32 6.04
N SER A 229 7.23 -3.27 6.86
CA SER A 229 7.43 -2.23 7.88
C SER A 229 7.61 -0.80 7.33
N ARG A 230 7.75 -0.61 6.01
CA ARG A 230 7.77 0.73 5.37
C ARG A 230 6.46 1.48 5.55
N GLY A 231 5.33 0.77 5.45
CA GLY A 231 3.99 1.37 5.51
C GLY A 231 3.71 2.37 4.38
N CYS A 232 3.93 2.00 3.11
CA CYS A 232 3.68 2.90 1.97
C CYS A 232 2.23 3.40 1.95
N ASN A 233 2.03 4.70 1.67
CA ASN A 233 0.69 5.25 1.49
C ASN A 233 0.08 4.79 0.16
N ILE A 234 -1.17 4.33 0.22
CA ILE A 234 -1.87 3.75 -0.93
C ILE A 234 -3.27 4.30 -1.12
N LEU A 235 -3.77 4.13 -2.35
CA LEU A 235 -5.16 4.21 -2.73
C LEU A 235 -5.66 2.80 -3.02
N ILE A 236 -6.79 2.45 -2.42
CA ILE A 236 -7.48 1.19 -2.60
C ILE A 236 -8.67 1.43 -3.51
N ASP A 237 -8.62 0.94 -4.75
CA ASP A 237 -9.77 0.95 -5.66
C ASP A 237 -10.59 -0.32 -5.44
N HIS A 238 -11.89 -0.18 -5.16
CA HIS A 238 -12.78 -1.28 -4.79
C HIS A 238 -14.20 -1.11 -5.32
N LYS A 239 -14.92 -2.22 -5.42
CA LYS A 239 -16.35 -2.26 -5.78
C LYS A 239 -17.00 -3.50 -5.15
N ASP A 240 -18.20 -3.33 -4.62
CA ASP A 240 -19.02 -4.41 -4.05
C ASP A 240 -18.21 -5.32 -3.12
N GLU A 241 -17.52 -4.73 -2.13
CA GLU A 241 -16.71 -5.46 -1.12
C GLU A 241 -15.48 -6.20 -1.65
N VAL A 242 -15.14 -6.03 -2.94
CA VAL A 242 -13.96 -6.63 -3.56
C VAL A 242 -12.95 -5.56 -3.93
N VAL A 243 -11.72 -5.70 -3.44
CA VAL A 243 -10.62 -4.83 -3.83
C VAL A 243 -10.18 -5.15 -5.26
N GLN A 244 -10.09 -4.15 -6.13
CA GLN A 244 -9.72 -4.35 -7.52
C GLN A 244 -8.23 -4.14 -7.76
N ARG A 245 -7.62 -3.13 -7.11
CA ARG A 245 -6.19 -2.83 -7.22
C ARG A 245 -5.73 -1.86 -6.14
N PHE A 246 -4.41 -1.87 -5.89
CA PHE A 246 -3.72 -0.80 -5.15
C PHE A 246 -2.96 0.12 -6.10
N LYS A 247 -3.00 1.42 -5.80
CA LYS A 247 -2.19 2.47 -6.44
C LYS A 247 -1.37 3.21 -5.37
N PRO A 248 -0.18 3.72 -5.70
CA PRO A 248 0.58 4.55 -4.77
C PRO A 248 -0.15 5.86 -4.49
N ARG A 249 -0.08 6.31 -3.24
CA ARG A 249 -0.51 7.63 -2.81
C ARG A 249 0.74 8.44 -2.44
N GLU A 250 0.77 9.71 -2.85
CA GLU A 250 1.92 10.58 -2.60
C GLU A 250 2.15 10.78 -1.10
N ASN A 251 3.36 10.44 -0.63
CA ASN A 251 3.88 10.82 0.68
C ASN A 251 5.40 10.99 0.65
N LYS A 252 5.86 12.25 0.69
CA LYS A 252 7.28 12.63 0.63
C LYS A 252 8.14 12.07 1.76
N GLN A 253 7.54 11.72 2.90
CA GLN A 253 8.25 11.19 4.06
C GLN A 253 8.37 9.67 4.03
N VAL A 254 7.61 8.97 3.18
CA VAL A 254 7.53 7.49 3.21
C VAL A 254 7.86 6.87 1.87
N ASN A 255 6.99 7.05 0.86
CA ASN A 255 7.10 6.35 -0.42
C ASN A 255 7.22 7.26 -1.64
N ASP A 256 7.33 8.57 -1.41
CA ASP A 256 7.33 9.63 -2.42
C ASP A 256 6.11 9.51 -3.35
N TYR A 257 6.26 8.87 -4.52
CA TYR A 257 5.19 8.60 -5.48
C TYR A 257 4.98 7.12 -5.78
N TRP A 258 5.73 6.22 -5.13
CA TRP A 258 6.01 4.89 -5.63
C TRP A 258 5.46 3.79 -4.73
N MET A 259 5.36 2.59 -5.28
CA MET A 259 5.01 1.38 -4.53
C MET A 259 5.69 0.17 -5.16
N CYS A 260 6.16 -0.77 -4.35
CA CYS A 260 6.70 -2.04 -4.86
C CYS A 260 5.58 -2.96 -5.38
N ASP A 261 5.96 -3.88 -6.26
CA ASP A 261 5.03 -4.82 -6.87
C ASP A 261 4.46 -5.83 -5.85
N ASP A 262 5.27 -6.25 -4.87
CA ASP A 262 4.82 -7.14 -3.80
C ASP A 262 3.68 -6.50 -2.98
N GLY A 263 3.86 -5.24 -2.58
CA GLY A 263 2.82 -4.48 -1.88
C GLY A 263 1.62 -4.17 -2.78
N ARG A 264 1.84 -3.94 -4.09
CA ARG A 264 0.77 -3.68 -5.06
C ARG A 264 -0.14 -4.89 -5.24
N LEU A 265 0.39 -6.10 -5.15
CA LEU A 265 -0.36 -7.34 -5.32
C LEU A 265 -0.89 -7.90 -3.99
N SER A 266 -0.51 -7.31 -2.85
CA SER A 266 -0.91 -7.81 -1.53
C SER A 266 -2.42 -7.69 -1.27
N TYR A 267 -3.16 -6.87 -2.02
CA TYR A 267 -4.63 -6.83 -1.94
C TYR A 267 -5.28 -8.16 -2.31
N LYS A 268 -4.58 -9.04 -3.05
CA LYS A 268 -5.07 -10.39 -3.32
C LYS A 268 -5.27 -11.16 -2.03
N ASN A 269 -4.52 -10.88 -0.97
CA ASN A 269 -4.72 -11.50 0.35
C ASN A 269 -5.98 -10.98 1.05
N ILE A 270 -6.45 -9.77 0.73
CA ILE A 270 -7.76 -9.28 1.20
C ILE A 270 -8.87 -10.08 0.55
N ASN A 271 -8.76 -10.34 -0.76
CA ASN A 271 -9.81 -11.02 -1.52
C ASN A 271 -9.68 -12.55 -1.56
N ASN A 272 -8.54 -13.16 -1.29
CA ASN A 272 -8.36 -14.61 -1.30
C ASN A 272 -6.97 -14.96 -0.75
N PRO A 273 -6.80 -15.07 0.57
CA PRO A 273 -5.53 -15.47 1.14
C PRO A 273 -5.30 -16.95 0.88
N THR A 274 -4.31 -17.28 0.05
CA THR A 274 -3.85 -18.68 -0.08
C THR A 274 -3.08 -19.09 1.18
N GLU A 275 -3.19 -20.36 1.57
CA GLU A 275 -2.66 -21.02 2.80
C GLU A 275 -1.17 -20.77 3.15
N ASN A 276 -0.37 -20.06 2.35
CA ASN A 276 1.08 -19.92 2.60
C ASN A 276 1.66 -18.52 2.40
N GLY A 277 0.87 -17.47 2.14
CA GLY A 277 1.44 -16.12 1.85
C GLY A 277 2.40 -16.06 0.65
N ILE A 278 2.58 -17.19 -0.07
CA ILE A 278 3.35 -17.33 -1.29
C ILE A 278 2.34 -17.32 -2.44
N PHE A 279 2.43 -16.28 -3.26
CA PHE A 279 1.66 -16.15 -4.50
C PHE A 279 1.77 -17.43 -5.34
N PRO A 280 0.67 -18.10 -5.71
CA PRO A 280 0.71 -18.96 -6.88
C PRO A 280 0.95 -18.08 -8.11
N PRO A 281 1.92 -18.42 -8.98
CA PRO A 281 2.00 -17.80 -10.29
C PRO A 281 0.72 -18.20 -11.04
N ASN A 282 -0.06 -17.20 -11.46
CA ASN A 282 -1.21 -17.36 -12.35
C ASN A 282 -2.28 -18.36 -11.89
N VAL A 283 -3.19 -17.93 -11.01
CA VAL A 283 -4.59 -18.36 -11.18
C VAL A 283 -5.19 -17.40 -12.19
N GLY A 284 -5.13 -17.79 -13.47
CA GLY A 284 -5.98 -17.19 -14.48
C GLY A 284 -7.42 -17.35 -14.03
N ILE A 285 -8.09 -16.24 -13.71
CA ILE A 285 -9.55 -16.21 -13.70
C ILE A 285 -9.93 -16.43 -15.16
N ASN A 286 -10.14 -17.70 -15.54
CA ASN A 286 -10.60 -18.03 -16.88
C ASN A 286 -11.91 -17.26 -17.14
N ASP A 287 -11.91 -16.58 -18.28
CA ASP A 287 -13.06 -15.93 -18.90
C ASP A 287 -14.25 -16.88 -18.98
N GLN A 288 -15.14 -16.89 -17.98
CA GLN A 288 -16.55 -17.32 -18.13
C GLN A 288 -17.44 -17.15 -16.90
N ILE A 289 -17.19 -16.17 -16.03
CA ILE A 289 -18.08 -15.94 -14.90
C ILE A 289 -18.75 -14.57 -15.02
N SER A 290 -19.91 -14.53 -15.68
CA SER A 290 -20.88 -13.44 -15.52
C SER A 290 -21.57 -13.60 -14.15
N THR A 291 -20.84 -13.39 -13.07
CA THR A 291 -21.43 -13.50 -11.73
C THR A 291 -22.02 -12.19 -11.26
N THR A 292 -23.15 -12.30 -10.59
CA THR A 292 -23.72 -11.23 -9.78
C THR A 292 -22.73 -10.83 -8.68
N SER A 293 -22.84 -9.60 -8.17
CA SER A 293 -21.99 -9.06 -7.10
C SER A 293 -21.92 -9.97 -5.87
N ALA A 294 -23.00 -10.66 -5.52
CA ALA A 294 -23.05 -11.61 -4.41
C ALA A 294 -22.07 -12.79 -4.59
N THR A 295 -21.92 -13.36 -5.79
CA THR A 295 -21.01 -14.50 -5.99
C THR A 295 -19.54 -14.08 -6.02
N LEU A 296 -19.24 -12.83 -6.41
CA LEU A 296 -17.87 -12.29 -6.35
C LEU A 296 -17.43 -12.07 -4.89
N ALA A 297 -18.32 -11.58 -4.02
CA ALA A 297 -18.06 -11.49 -2.58
C ALA A 297 -17.85 -12.88 -1.96
N THR A 298 -18.66 -13.88 -2.31
CA THR A 298 -18.46 -15.27 -1.83
C THR A 298 -17.12 -15.85 -2.28
N ILE A 299 -16.67 -15.61 -3.52
CA ILE A 299 -15.36 -16.05 -4.01
C ILE A 299 -14.23 -15.26 -3.34
N ALA A 300 -14.45 -13.98 -3.04
CA ALA A 300 -13.49 -13.09 -2.40
C ALA A 300 -13.26 -13.39 -0.89
N ASN A 301 -14.05 -14.30 -0.32
CA ASN A 301 -14.04 -14.59 1.11
C ASN A 301 -13.79 -16.06 1.44
N LYS A 302 -13.34 -16.85 0.46
CA LYS A 302 -13.29 -18.33 0.59
C LYS A 302 -12.50 -18.83 1.81
N ASN A 303 -11.51 -18.05 2.27
CA ASN A 303 -10.66 -18.40 3.42
C ASN A 303 -10.77 -17.38 4.58
N ARG A 304 -11.79 -16.52 4.58
CA ARG A 304 -12.06 -15.62 5.72
C ARG A 304 -12.57 -16.46 6.89
N PHE A 305 -12.00 -16.23 8.06
CA PHE A 305 -12.48 -16.82 9.29
C PHE A 305 -13.66 -15.99 9.79
N LEU A 306 -14.88 -16.47 9.55
CA LEU A 306 -16.13 -15.76 9.84
C LEU A 306 -16.88 -16.36 11.03
N GLU A 307 -16.76 -17.67 11.25
CA GLU A 307 -17.46 -18.36 12.33
C GLU A 307 -16.53 -18.55 13.53
N ALA A 308 -17.03 -18.27 14.74
CA ALA A 308 -16.27 -18.60 15.94
C ALA A 308 -16.23 -20.11 16.14
N THR A 309 -15.15 -20.65 16.70
CA THR A 309 -15.03 -22.10 16.95
C THR A 309 -14.51 -22.41 18.34
N GLU A 310 -15.02 -23.48 18.97
CA GLU A 310 -14.44 -24.10 20.17
C GLU A 310 -13.94 -25.50 19.80
N LYS A 311 -12.62 -25.71 19.87
CA LYS A 311 -11.97 -27.00 19.52
C LYS A 311 -12.44 -27.53 18.15
N GLY A 312 -12.55 -26.64 17.17
CA GLY A 312 -12.96 -26.95 15.80
C GLY A 312 -14.47 -27.12 15.57
N GLN A 313 -15.32 -26.91 16.59
CA GLN A 313 -16.78 -26.88 16.40
C GLN A 313 -17.25 -25.43 16.32
N THR A 314 -18.08 -25.10 15.33
CA THR A 314 -18.70 -23.77 15.18
C THR A 314 -19.53 -23.41 16.41
N LEU A 315 -19.41 -22.16 16.85
CA LEU A 315 -20.25 -21.52 17.86
C LEU A 315 -20.80 -20.20 17.35
N GLU A 316 -21.98 -19.84 17.86
CA GLU A 316 -22.52 -18.49 17.75
C GLU A 316 -21.59 -17.47 18.40
N TYR A 317 -21.50 -16.29 17.82
CA TYR A 317 -20.54 -15.28 18.27
C TYR A 317 -20.72 -14.89 19.74
N ASP A 318 -21.96 -14.63 20.17
CA ASP A 318 -22.26 -14.29 21.56
C ASP A 318 -21.91 -15.42 22.54
N GLU A 319 -22.08 -16.68 22.12
CA GLU A 319 -21.67 -17.83 22.92
C GLU A 319 -20.15 -17.91 23.03
N ALA A 320 -19.42 -17.63 21.95
CA ALA A 320 -17.96 -17.57 21.94
C ALA A 320 -17.43 -16.43 22.84
N VAL A 321 -18.06 -15.25 22.82
CA VAL A 321 -17.73 -14.14 23.75
C VAL A 321 -17.99 -14.52 25.21
N ASN A 322 -19.12 -15.17 25.49
CA ASN A 322 -19.43 -15.67 26.83
C ASN A 322 -18.42 -16.74 27.26
N LYS A 323 -17.99 -17.60 26.33
CA LYS A 323 -16.97 -18.61 26.58
C LYS A 323 -15.64 -17.95 26.91
N PHE A 324 -15.21 -16.96 26.14
CA PHE A 324 -14.01 -16.15 26.40
C PHE A 324 -14.03 -15.60 27.84
N LYS A 325 -15.11 -14.91 28.23
CA LYS A 325 -15.29 -14.34 29.58
C LYS A 325 -15.22 -15.42 30.66
N SER A 326 -15.90 -16.55 30.44
CA SER A 326 -15.93 -17.66 31.38
C SER A 326 -14.56 -18.33 31.57
N THR A 327 -13.79 -18.49 30.49
CA THR A 327 -12.44 -19.04 30.50
C THR A 327 -11.53 -18.15 31.32
N ILE A 328 -11.51 -16.84 31.04
CA ILE A 328 -10.70 -15.88 31.80
C ILE A 328 -11.05 -15.91 33.30
N LYS A 329 -12.34 -15.88 33.64
CA LYS A 329 -12.81 -15.96 35.04
C LYS A 329 -12.37 -17.25 35.73
N SER A 330 -12.46 -18.37 35.01
CA SER A 330 -12.08 -19.70 35.49
C SER A 330 -10.57 -19.85 35.66
N PHE A 331 -9.75 -19.23 34.82
CA PHE A 331 -8.30 -19.20 34.99
C PHE A 331 -7.88 -18.33 36.16
N LYS A 332 -8.49 -17.14 36.32
CA LYS A 332 -8.22 -16.25 37.46
C LYS A 332 -8.57 -16.88 38.81
N SER A 333 -9.54 -17.78 38.87
CA SER A 333 -9.90 -18.48 40.13
C SER A 333 -8.99 -19.68 40.43
N ARG A 334 -8.43 -20.32 39.40
CA ARG A 334 -7.61 -21.53 39.54
C ARG A 334 -6.11 -21.26 39.59
N TYR A 335 -5.65 -20.20 38.95
CA TYR A 335 -4.24 -19.89 38.75
C TYR A 335 -3.92 -18.43 39.05
N SER A 336 -2.63 -18.13 39.21
CA SER A 336 -2.16 -16.75 39.30
C SER A 336 -2.49 -15.99 38.00
N PRO A 337 -2.90 -14.71 38.06
CA PRO A 337 -3.06 -13.87 36.87
C PRO A 337 -1.85 -13.91 35.92
N LYS A 338 -0.63 -13.99 36.48
CA LYS A 338 0.63 -14.10 35.73
C LYS A 338 0.80 -15.39 34.92
N SER A 339 -0.16 -16.33 35.01
CA SER A 339 -0.22 -17.51 34.15
C SER A 339 -1.02 -17.28 32.86
N VAL A 340 -1.70 -16.14 32.74
CA VAL A 340 -2.37 -15.70 31.52
C VAL A 340 -1.44 -14.74 30.80
N ALA A 341 -1.18 -15.00 29.52
CA ALA A 341 -0.39 -14.13 28.66
C ALA A 341 -1.16 -13.76 27.39
N ALA A 342 -0.74 -12.69 26.74
CA ALA A 342 -1.27 -12.28 25.45
C ALA A 342 -0.14 -12.08 24.43
N LEU A 343 -0.46 -12.38 23.17
CA LEU A 343 0.36 -12.09 22.00
C LEU A 343 -0.32 -10.97 21.20
N ALA A 344 0.26 -9.77 21.30
CA ALA A 344 -0.06 -8.62 20.47
C ALA A 344 0.46 -8.84 19.04
N SER A 345 -0.20 -8.24 18.04
CA SER A 345 0.15 -8.45 16.63
C SER A 345 0.73 -7.21 15.98
N PRO A 346 1.88 -7.35 15.29
CA PRO A 346 2.45 -6.26 14.50
C PRO A 346 1.72 -6.06 13.16
N ASP A 347 0.67 -6.84 12.85
CA ASP A 347 -0.25 -6.61 11.73
C ASP A 347 -1.55 -5.90 12.16
N SER A 348 -1.86 -5.89 13.46
CA SER A 348 -3.00 -5.13 14.02
C SER A 348 -2.61 -3.69 14.32
N SER A 349 -3.62 -2.83 14.49
CA SER A 349 -3.43 -1.40 14.67
C SER A 349 -2.82 -1.06 16.03
N VAL A 350 -2.36 0.17 16.21
CA VAL A 350 -1.86 0.65 17.51
C VAL A 350 -2.97 0.56 18.57
N GLU A 351 -4.19 0.88 18.19
CA GLU A 351 -5.38 0.90 19.05
C GLU A 351 -5.77 -0.51 19.50
N ASP A 352 -5.76 -1.49 18.58
CA ASP A 352 -6.01 -2.90 18.90
C ASP A 352 -5.03 -3.41 19.97
N ASN A 353 -3.73 -3.18 19.72
CA ASN A 353 -2.67 -3.63 20.61
C ASN A 353 -2.69 -2.89 21.95
N TRP A 354 -3.10 -1.62 21.96
CA TRP A 354 -3.27 -0.85 23.17
C TRP A 354 -4.39 -1.39 24.06
N LEU A 355 -5.58 -1.64 23.50
CA LEU A 355 -6.70 -2.14 24.30
C LEU A 355 -6.51 -3.59 24.75
N LEU A 356 -5.82 -4.43 23.97
CA LEU A 356 -5.36 -5.73 24.45
C LEU A 356 -4.48 -5.57 25.70
N LYS A 357 -3.52 -4.64 25.67
CA LYS A 357 -2.62 -4.37 26.80
C LYS A 357 -3.39 -3.82 28.02
N VAL A 358 -4.33 -2.92 27.82
CA VAL A 358 -5.19 -2.38 28.89
C VAL A 358 -6.03 -3.49 29.51
N TYR A 359 -6.67 -4.32 28.69
CA TYR A 359 -7.47 -5.45 29.16
C TYR A 359 -6.63 -6.43 30.00
N MET A 360 -5.43 -6.77 29.54
CA MET A 360 -4.51 -7.66 30.25
C MET A 360 -4.07 -7.09 31.60
N ASN A 361 -3.69 -5.82 31.65
CA ASN A 361 -3.21 -5.19 32.88
C ASN A 361 -4.35 -4.94 33.89
N ASP A 362 -5.43 -4.30 33.45
CA ASP A 362 -6.44 -3.75 34.34
C ASP A 362 -7.51 -4.80 34.70
N ILE A 363 -7.86 -5.69 33.75
CA ILE A 363 -8.93 -6.67 33.94
C ILE A 363 -8.38 -8.05 34.28
N VAL A 364 -7.40 -8.56 33.53
CA VAL A 364 -6.81 -9.87 33.82
C VAL A 364 -5.90 -9.79 35.04
N GLY A 365 -5.13 -8.71 35.18
CA GLY A 365 -4.13 -8.51 36.23
C GLY A 365 -2.77 -9.12 35.85
N SER A 366 -2.47 -9.22 34.56
CA SER A 366 -1.22 -9.78 34.03
C SER A 366 -0.51 -8.79 33.12
N ASP A 367 0.77 -8.57 33.38
CA ASP A 367 1.67 -7.73 32.59
C ASP A 367 2.35 -8.47 31.43
N LYS A 368 2.06 -9.77 31.25
CA LYS A 368 2.66 -10.63 30.23
C LYS A 368 2.01 -10.44 28.86
N VAL A 369 2.36 -9.34 28.20
CA VAL A 369 2.01 -9.06 26.81
C VAL A 369 3.27 -9.10 25.95
N PHE A 370 3.29 -10.01 24.97
CA PHE A 370 4.40 -10.20 24.05
C PHE A 370 4.02 -9.72 22.65
N GLY A 371 4.99 -9.25 21.88
CA GLY A 371 4.85 -8.81 20.49
C GLY A 371 5.69 -9.65 19.53
N ALA A 372 5.82 -10.94 19.82
CA ALA A 372 6.60 -11.86 19.01
C ALA A 372 5.94 -12.07 17.63
N SER A 373 6.74 -12.14 16.58
CA SER A 373 6.30 -12.58 15.26
C SER A 373 7.42 -13.37 14.62
N PHE A 374 7.07 -14.57 14.17
CA PHE A 374 8.01 -15.54 13.61
C PHE A 374 8.05 -15.47 12.08
N ARG A 375 7.33 -14.51 11.49
CA ARG A 375 7.38 -14.22 10.06
C ARG A 375 8.82 -14.06 9.62
N ALA A 376 9.21 -14.87 8.63
CA ALA A 376 10.53 -14.80 8.05
C ALA A 376 10.77 -13.42 7.44
N GLU A 377 11.99 -12.92 7.62
CA GLU A 377 12.44 -11.74 6.91
C GLU A 377 12.47 -12.03 5.41
N GLY A 378 11.97 -11.08 4.63
CA GLY A 378 11.92 -11.22 3.18
C GLY A 378 12.99 -10.39 2.48
N TYR A 379 12.96 -10.43 1.14
CA TYR A 379 13.75 -9.53 0.29
C TYR A 379 13.53 -8.06 0.69
N TYR A 380 14.57 -7.25 0.61
CA TYR A 380 14.55 -5.81 0.88
C TYR A 380 15.51 -5.08 -0.03
N ASP A 381 15.38 -3.75 -0.11
CA ASP A 381 16.29 -2.89 -0.84
C ASP A 381 16.55 -1.57 -0.11
N ASP A 382 17.46 -0.77 -0.66
CA ASP A 382 17.78 0.56 -0.17
C ASP A 382 16.71 1.62 -0.52
N PHE A 383 15.62 1.22 -1.20
CA PHE A 383 14.59 2.14 -1.67
C PHE A 383 13.31 2.06 -0.84
N LEU A 384 12.40 1.10 -1.12
CA LEU A 384 11.12 1.00 -0.41
C LEU A 384 10.92 -0.32 0.31
N ILE A 385 11.45 -1.43 -0.20
CA ILE A 385 11.12 -2.76 0.34
C ILE A 385 11.94 -2.99 1.60
N LYS A 386 11.27 -3.40 2.69
CA LYS A 386 11.91 -3.73 3.98
C LYS A 386 11.87 -5.21 4.29
N ALA A 387 12.88 -5.67 5.01
CA ALA A 387 13.06 -7.08 5.35
C ALA A 387 11.97 -7.53 6.33
N ASP A 388 11.71 -6.70 7.33
CA ASP A 388 10.58 -6.85 8.24
C ASP A 388 9.26 -6.69 7.46
N LYS A 389 8.53 -7.81 7.36
CA LYS A 389 7.22 -7.90 6.69
C LYS A 389 6.05 -7.61 7.62
N THR A 390 6.32 -7.01 8.78
CA THR A 390 5.28 -6.61 9.73
C THR A 390 5.12 -5.08 9.74
N PRO A 391 3.91 -4.55 9.48
CA PRO A 391 3.71 -3.12 9.26
C PRO A 391 3.80 -2.26 10.52
N ASN A 392 3.54 -2.84 11.70
CA ASN A 392 3.34 -2.09 12.94
C ASN A 392 4.22 -2.59 14.13
N ARG A 393 5.34 -3.27 13.87
CA ARG A 393 6.27 -3.69 14.94
C ARG A 393 6.75 -2.52 15.78
N LYS A 394 7.05 -1.38 15.15
CA LYS A 394 7.45 -0.16 15.87
C LYS A 394 6.32 0.36 16.77
N GLY A 395 5.06 0.19 16.36
CA GLY A 395 3.90 0.53 17.18
C GLY A 395 3.90 -0.22 18.51
N LEU A 396 4.16 -1.53 18.48
CA LEU A 396 4.28 -2.35 19.69
C LEU A 396 5.37 -1.82 20.64
N GLU A 397 6.51 -1.40 20.10
CA GLU A 397 7.61 -0.84 20.89
C GLU A 397 7.23 0.49 21.54
N TYR A 398 6.49 1.36 20.84
CA TYR A 398 5.94 2.60 21.43
C TYR A 398 4.96 2.29 22.55
N LEU A 399 4.18 1.21 22.44
CA LEU A 399 3.31 0.71 23.50
C LEU A 399 4.10 0.03 24.64
N GLY A 400 5.42 -0.12 24.54
CA GLY A 400 6.26 -0.79 25.54
C GLY A 400 6.03 -2.30 25.60
N ILE A 401 5.61 -2.91 24.49
CA ILE A 401 5.45 -4.35 24.33
C ILE A 401 6.75 -4.90 23.71
N SER A 402 7.32 -5.96 24.31
CA SER A 402 8.56 -6.54 23.79
C SER A 402 8.32 -7.24 22.46
N THR A 403 9.09 -6.88 21.43
CA THR A 403 9.05 -7.48 20.09
C THR A 403 10.10 -8.59 19.91
N ASN A 404 10.82 -8.94 20.99
CA ASN A 404 11.79 -10.02 20.97
C ASN A 404 11.10 -11.38 21.12
N ASN A 405 11.25 -12.22 20.09
CA ASN A 405 10.65 -13.56 20.04
C ASN A 405 11.12 -14.47 21.19
N ASP A 406 12.35 -14.26 21.69
CA ASP A 406 12.90 -15.06 22.78
C ASP A 406 12.14 -14.89 24.10
N ASP A 407 11.50 -13.75 24.31
CA ASP A 407 10.79 -13.49 25.57
C ASP A 407 9.55 -14.37 25.69
N LEU A 408 8.81 -14.55 24.59
CA LEU A 408 7.69 -15.50 24.54
C LEU A 408 8.19 -16.94 24.66
N ILE A 409 9.24 -17.30 23.91
CA ILE A 409 9.80 -18.67 23.95
C ILE A 409 10.21 -19.04 25.37
N LYS A 410 10.97 -18.17 26.06
CA LYS A 410 11.41 -18.43 27.45
C LYS A 410 10.24 -18.59 28.40
N ALA A 411 9.19 -17.78 28.25
CA ALA A 411 8.00 -17.87 29.10
C ALA A 411 7.22 -19.18 28.88
N LEU A 412 7.17 -19.68 27.64
CA LEU A 412 6.57 -20.97 27.29
C LEU A 412 7.44 -22.14 27.79
N GLU A 413 8.75 -22.10 27.58
CA GLU A 413 9.71 -23.12 28.05
C GLU A 413 9.70 -23.25 29.58
N ALA A 414 9.59 -22.12 30.29
CA ALA A 414 9.45 -22.09 31.74
C ALA A 414 8.09 -22.61 32.24
N LYS A 415 7.14 -22.91 31.34
CA LYS A 415 5.78 -23.39 31.63
C LYS A 415 4.99 -22.47 32.55
N GLU A 416 5.31 -21.19 32.51
CA GLU A 416 4.65 -20.16 33.31
C GLU A 416 3.28 -19.80 32.74
N ILE A 417 3.11 -19.94 31.43
CA ILE A 417 1.87 -19.63 30.71
C ILE A 417 0.98 -20.88 30.71
N LYS A 418 -0.28 -20.69 31.12
CA LYS A 418 -1.35 -21.70 31.10
C LYS A 418 -2.47 -21.34 30.13
N LEU A 419 -2.65 -20.05 29.87
CA LEU A 419 -3.58 -19.51 28.88
C LEU A 419 -2.87 -18.46 28.04
N LEU A 420 -2.92 -18.59 26.72
CA LEU A 420 -2.38 -17.64 25.77
C LEU A 420 -3.51 -17.08 24.88
N ILE A 421 -3.68 -15.76 24.90
CA ILE A 421 -4.58 -15.04 24.01
C ILE A 421 -3.75 -14.53 22.82
N VAL A 422 -4.03 -15.01 21.61
CA VAL A 422 -3.33 -14.63 20.39
C VAL A 422 -4.19 -13.69 19.56
N MET A 423 -3.73 -12.46 19.34
CA MET A 423 -4.45 -11.50 18.52
C MET A 423 -3.88 -11.50 17.11
N ASN A 424 -4.69 -11.80 16.08
CA ASN A 424 -4.41 -11.70 14.64
C ASN A 424 -2.96 -12.01 14.24
N ASN A 425 -2.48 -13.19 14.64
CA ASN A 425 -1.12 -13.65 14.41
C ASN A 425 -1.14 -15.17 14.19
N ASP A 426 -0.55 -15.65 13.08
CA ASP A 426 -0.38 -17.08 12.85
C ASP A 426 0.89 -17.60 13.53
N LEU A 427 0.83 -17.65 14.85
CA LEU A 427 1.92 -18.07 15.73
C LEU A 427 2.45 -19.47 15.38
N VAL A 428 1.55 -20.41 15.07
CA VAL A 428 1.89 -21.81 14.77
C VAL A 428 2.42 -21.95 13.34
N GLY A 429 1.79 -21.32 12.35
CA GLY A 429 2.23 -21.40 10.96
C GLY A 429 3.57 -20.70 10.74
N GLU A 430 3.78 -19.54 11.35
CA GLU A 430 5.05 -18.81 11.28
C GLU A 430 6.14 -19.47 12.17
N GLY A 431 5.76 -19.99 13.34
CA GLY A 431 6.69 -20.56 14.32
C GLY A 431 7.07 -22.03 14.12
N GLY A 432 6.32 -22.74 13.28
CA GLY A 432 6.52 -24.15 12.95
C GLY A 432 6.40 -25.11 14.14
N GLU A 433 6.96 -26.31 13.98
CA GLU A 433 6.86 -27.41 14.97
C GLU A 433 7.45 -27.06 16.34
N LYS A 434 8.44 -26.15 16.41
CA LYS A 434 9.01 -25.70 17.69
C LYS A 434 7.95 -25.00 18.53
N ILE A 435 7.26 -24.01 17.96
CA ILE A 435 6.24 -23.25 18.68
C ILE A 435 5.03 -24.12 18.98
N LYS A 436 4.62 -24.97 18.04
CA LYS A 436 3.58 -25.97 18.25
C LYS A 436 3.84 -26.85 19.48
N SER A 437 5.05 -27.39 19.60
CA SER A 437 5.44 -28.22 20.75
C SER A 437 5.47 -27.44 22.07
N LEU A 438 5.82 -26.15 22.04
CA LEU A 438 5.85 -25.30 23.24
C LEU A 438 4.46 -24.91 23.73
N LEU A 439 3.44 -24.99 22.87
CA LEU A 439 2.04 -24.75 23.22
C LEU A 439 1.36 -25.99 23.81
N ASP A 440 2.02 -27.15 23.83
CA ASP A 440 1.45 -28.37 24.43
C ASP A 440 1.09 -28.16 25.91
N GLY A 441 -0.21 -28.28 26.21
CA GLY A 441 -0.75 -28.07 27.55
C GLY A 441 -1.00 -26.61 27.93
N VAL A 442 -0.86 -25.68 26.98
CA VAL A 442 -1.32 -24.28 27.09
C VAL A 442 -2.69 -24.17 26.43
N GLU A 443 -3.66 -23.57 27.12
CA GLU A 443 -4.95 -23.25 26.50
C GLU A 443 -4.77 -22.03 25.59
N VAL A 444 -5.21 -22.12 24.33
CA VAL A 444 -5.04 -21.05 23.33
C VAL A 444 -6.40 -20.49 22.95
N ILE A 445 -6.53 -19.18 23.07
CA ILE A 445 -7.63 -18.41 22.49
C ILE A 445 -7.03 -17.56 21.38
N THR A 446 -7.59 -17.58 20.17
CA THR A 446 -7.11 -16.75 19.06
C THR A 446 -8.20 -15.86 18.48
N MET A 447 -7.82 -14.69 18.00
CA MET A 447 -8.65 -13.84 17.15
C MET A 447 -8.00 -13.82 15.77
N ALA A 448 -8.73 -14.10 14.70
CA ALA A 448 -8.15 -14.21 13.38
C ALA A 448 -9.06 -13.63 12.28
N THR A 449 -8.42 -13.06 11.27
CA THR A 449 -9.10 -12.64 10.04
C THR A 449 -9.25 -13.80 9.06
N HIS A 450 -8.36 -14.80 9.12
CA HIS A 450 -8.31 -15.90 8.17
C HIS A 450 -8.02 -17.20 8.88
N GLU A 451 -8.50 -18.31 8.31
CA GLU A 451 -8.13 -19.65 8.75
C GLU A 451 -6.63 -19.84 8.59
N ASN A 452 -6.00 -20.40 9.62
CA ASN A 452 -4.56 -20.64 9.67
C ASN A 452 -4.21 -21.72 10.71
N ALA A 453 -2.94 -22.10 10.78
CA ALA A 453 -2.50 -23.19 11.67
C ALA A 453 -2.77 -22.90 13.17
N THR A 454 -2.84 -21.62 13.55
CA THR A 454 -3.16 -21.21 14.93
C THR A 454 -4.65 -21.32 15.22
N THR A 455 -5.54 -21.01 14.26
CA THR A 455 -6.99 -21.22 14.43
C THR A 455 -7.33 -22.71 14.57
N ASP A 456 -6.65 -23.57 13.81
CA ASP A 456 -6.90 -25.02 13.84
C ASP A 456 -6.54 -25.67 15.18
N MET A 457 -5.50 -25.15 15.86
CA MET A 457 -5.06 -25.63 17.16
C MET A 457 -5.87 -25.04 18.32
N ALA A 458 -6.43 -23.85 18.14
CA ALA A 458 -6.98 -23.07 19.24
C ALA A 458 -8.12 -23.79 19.97
N ASN A 459 -8.18 -23.59 21.28
CA ASN A 459 -9.30 -24.06 22.08
C ASN A 459 -10.55 -23.21 21.84
N LEU A 460 -10.36 -21.91 21.59
CA LEU A 460 -11.40 -20.98 21.16
C LEU A 460 -10.81 -20.05 20.09
N ALA A 461 -11.47 -19.93 18.94
CA ALA A 461 -11.11 -18.98 17.90
C ALA A 461 -12.29 -18.04 17.62
N LEU A 462 -11.99 -16.74 17.52
CA LEU A 462 -12.96 -15.68 17.29
C LEU A 462 -12.65 -14.96 15.96
N PRO A 463 -13.66 -14.68 15.13
CA PRO A 463 -13.48 -13.88 13.93
C PRO A 463 -13.19 -12.41 14.28
N THR A 464 -12.34 -11.75 13.51
CA THR A 464 -12.07 -10.32 13.65
C THR A 464 -11.91 -9.59 12.30
N SER A 465 -11.82 -8.27 12.36
CA SER A 465 -11.79 -7.38 11.20
C SER A 465 -10.39 -7.21 10.62
N MET A 466 -10.30 -7.30 9.29
CA MET A 466 -9.08 -6.96 8.56
C MET A 466 -8.85 -5.45 8.54
N TYR A 467 -7.63 -5.01 8.25
CA TYR A 467 -7.31 -3.57 8.14
C TYR A 467 -8.16 -2.82 7.10
N SER A 468 -8.72 -3.51 6.10
CA SER A 468 -9.66 -2.93 5.13
C SER A 468 -11.08 -2.74 5.68
N GLU A 469 -11.41 -3.31 6.83
CA GLU A 469 -12.75 -3.33 7.42
C GLU A 469 -12.86 -2.46 8.68
N LYS A 470 -11.74 -1.84 9.09
CA LYS A 470 -11.68 -1.00 10.29
C LYS A 470 -10.88 0.27 10.08
N PHE A 471 -11.08 1.23 10.97
CA PHE A 471 -10.17 2.36 11.14
C PHE A 471 -9.05 1.96 12.08
N GLY A 472 -7.87 2.53 11.87
CA GLY A 472 -6.76 2.34 12.79
C GLY A 472 -5.53 3.10 12.36
N SER A 473 -4.48 2.96 13.14
CA SER A 473 -3.17 3.51 12.83
C SER A 473 -2.06 2.49 12.95
N ILE A 474 -0.96 2.74 12.23
CA ILE A 474 0.28 1.99 12.34
C ILE A 474 1.47 2.94 12.48
N VAL A 475 2.52 2.47 13.13
CA VAL A 475 3.82 3.15 13.19
C VAL A 475 4.83 2.33 12.39
N ASN A 476 5.35 2.94 11.33
CA ASN A 476 6.32 2.30 10.46
C ASN A 476 7.72 2.17 11.14
N PHE A 477 8.66 1.49 10.49
CA PHE A 477 10.02 1.25 11.02
C PHE A 477 10.82 2.53 11.34
N GLU A 478 10.49 3.67 10.71
CA GLU A 478 11.12 4.97 10.94
C GLU A 478 10.51 5.72 12.14
N GLY A 479 9.41 5.24 12.71
CA GLY A 479 8.65 5.96 13.74
C GLY A 479 7.60 6.91 13.16
N HIS A 480 7.16 6.69 11.92
CA HIS A 480 6.14 7.50 11.27
C HIS A 480 4.75 6.89 11.48
N LEU A 481 3.90 7.62 12.21
CA LEU A 481 2.53 7.24 12.54
C LEU A 481 1.59 7.63 11.40
N GLN A 482 0.81 6.67 10.92
CA GLN A 482 -0.10 6.84 9.78
C GLN A 482 -1.44 6.19 10.09
N LYS A 483 -2.53 6.87 9.72
CA LYS A 483 -3.88 6.30 9.79
C LYS A 483 -4.29 5.63 8.48
N PHE A 484 -5.11 4.61 8.59
CA PHE A 484 -5.78 3.97 7.46
C PHE A 484 -7.30 4.01 7.66
N ASP A 485 -8.04 4.21 6.55
CA ASP A 485 -9.49 4.30 6.58
C ASP A 485 -10.13 2.94 6.27
N LYS A 486 -11.33 2.74 6.82
CA LYS A 486 -12.20 1.61 6.50
C LYS A 486 -12.61 1.66 5.02
N VAL A 487 -12.40 0.54 4.30
CA VAL A 487 -12.74 0.35 2.88
C VAL A 487 -14.16 -0.21 2.74
N PHE A 488 -14.45 -1.24 3.53
CA PHE A 488 -15.74 -1.95 3.56
C PHE A 488 -16.31 -1.91 4.96
N ASP A 489 -17.63 -1.92 5.09
CA ASP A 489 -18.23 -2.24 6.38
C ASP A 489 -17.87 -3.68 6.74
N THR A 490 -17.63 -3.94 8.02
CA THR A 490 -17.31 -5.29 8.47
C THR A 490 -18.43 -6.23 8.05
N PHE A 491 -18.07 -7.37 7.46
CA PHE A 491 -19.06 -8.35 6.98
C PHE A 491 -20.02 -8.72 8.11
N GLN A 492 -21.24 -8.19 8.02
CA GLN A 492 -22.39 -8.66 8.78
C GLN A 492 -23.11 -9.63 7.86
N MET A 493 -22.60 -10.86 7.73
CA MET A 493 -23.51 -11.95 7.36
C MET A 493 -24.36 -12.24 8.60
N ASP A 494 -25.65 -12.48 8.41
CA ASP A 494 -26.73 -12.33 9.41
C ASP A 494 -26.50 -13.00 10.79
N ASP A 495 -25.50 -13.89 10.96
CA ASP A 495 -25.15 -14.54 12.24
C ASP A 495 -23.63 -14.53 12.60
N SER A 496 -22.75 -13.99 11.74
CA SER A 496 -21.29 -13.95 11.97
C SER A 496 -20.77 -12.51 12.16
N LEU A 497 -20.58 -12.08 13.41
CA LEU A 497 -20.08 -10.74 13.74
C LEU A 497 -18.57 -10.74 13.92
N ALA A 498 -17.81 -10.59 12.84
CA ALA A 498 -16.45 -10.08 12.97
C ALA A 498 -16.54 -8.63 13.46
N ILE A 499 -15.81 -8.28 14.52
CA ILE A 499 -15.65 -6.88 14.96
C ILE A 499 -14.16 -6.56 15.10
N PRO A 500 -13.77 -5.28 15.02
CA PRO A 500 -12.39 -4.87 15.28
C PRO A 500 -11.94 -5.29 16.69
N GLU A 501 -10.68 -5.68 16.82
CA GLU A 501 -10.11 -6.14 18.08
C GLU A 501 -10.22 -5.06 19.18
N TRP A 502 -9.98 -3.80 18.83
CA TRP A 502 -10.17 -2.69 19.77
C TRP A 502 -11.63 -2.59 20.26
N GLU A 503 -12.64 -2.76 19.40
CA GLU A 503 -14.06 -2.76 19.80
C GLU A 503 -14.38 -3.96 20.71
N PHE A 504 -13.82 -5.13 20.39
CA PHE A 504 -13.97 -6.33 21.21
C PHE A 504 -13.44 -6.09 22.63
N PHE A 505 -12.21 -5.62 22.77
CA PHE A 505 -11.64 -5.34 24.09
C PHE A 505 -12.31 -4.16 24.80
N ALA A 506 -12.74 -3.13 24.08
CA ALA A 506 -13.52 -2.02 24.64
C ALA A 506 -14.83 -2.52 25.29
N ASN A 507 -15.58 -3.36 24.58
CA ASN A 507 -16.81 -3.97 25.10
C ASN A 507 -16.55 -4.82 26.34
N LEU A 508 -15.47 -5.60 26.34
CA LEU A 508 -15.07 -6.38 27.50
C LEU A 508 -14.66 -5.49 28.68
N ILE A 509 -13.93 -4.39 28.45
CA ILE A 509 -13.53 -3.45 29.51
C ILE A 509 -14.76 -2.80 30.14
N LYS A 510 -15.71 -2.34 29.32
CA LYS A 510 -16.97 -1.72 29.75
C LYS A 510 -17.77 -2.63 30.68
N ASP A 511 -17.82 -3.94 30.41
CA ASP A 511 -18.55 -4.89 31.26
C ASP A 511 -18.00 -4.98 32.69
N PHE A 512 -16.70 -4.70 32.89
CA PHE A 512 -16.05 -4.73 34.21
C PHE A 512 -15.93 -3.35 34.85
N SER A 513 -15.75 -2.32 34.03
CA SER A 513 -15.62 -0.92 34.41
C SER A 513 -16.59 -0.07 33.57
N PRO A 514 -17.87 0.01 33.94
CA PRO A 514 -18.89 0.73 33.17
C PRO A 514 -18.59 2.22 32.98
N GLU A 515 -17.77 2.80 33.85
CA GLU A 515 -17.28 4.18 33.76
C GLU A 515 -16.23 4.40 32.67
N ARG A 516 -15.63 3.33 32.14
CA ARG A 516 -14.61 3.37 31.09
C ARG A 516 -15.23 2.83 29.78
N GLU A 517 -16.03 3.69 29.16
CA GLU A 517 -16.69 3.43 27.89
C GLU A 517 -15.92 4.11 26.75
N TYR A 518 -15.75 3.39 25.63
CA TYR A 518 -15.16 3.91 24.39
C TYR A 518 -16.27 3.89 23.32
N PHE A 519 -16.68 5.06 22.85
CA PHE A 519 -17.69 5.20 21.81
C PHE A 519 -17.08 5.15 20.42
N ASP A 520 -15.86 5.68 20.28
CA ASP A 520 -15.11 5.65 19.04
C ASP A 520 -13.61 5.45 19.28
N ILE A 521 -12.85 5.46 18.18
CA ILE A 521 -11.40 5.30 18.22
C ILE A 521 -10.68 6.48 18.89
N GLU A 522 -11.29 7.67 18.94
CA GLU A 522 -10.70 8.86 19.56
C GLU A 522 -10.71 8.76 21.08
N ASP A 523 -11.73 8.11 21.67
CA ASP A 523 -11.73 7.81 23.11
C ASP A 523 -10.53 6.91 23.48
N VAL A 524 -10.21 5.93 22.62
CA VAL A 524 -9.03 5.07 22.79
C VAL A 524 -7.74 5.89 22.75
N TRP A 525 -7.64 6.83 21.80
CA TRP A 525 -6.49 7.74 21.67
C TRP A 525 -6.35 8.70 22.84
N THR A 526 -7.47 9.19 23.37
CA THR A 526 -7.50 10.11 24.51
C THR A 526 -6.90 9.46 25.74
N GLU A 527 -7.21 8.19 26.01
CA GLU A 527 -6.57 7.47 27.11
C GLU A 527 -5.11 7.10 26.79
N MET A 528 -4.84 6.66 25.56
CA MET A 528 -3.53 6.18 25.14
C MET A 528 -2.47 7.28 25.17
N ARG A 529 -2.78 8.47 24.67
CA ARG A 529 -1.82 9.58 24.54
C ARG A 529 -1.27 10.08 25.88
N ASP A 530 -2.05 9.95 26.94
CA ASP A 530 -1.64 10.36 28.28
C ASP A 530 -0.67 9.34 28.91
N LYS A 531 -0.75 8.08 28.47
CA LYS A 531 0.05 6.96 29.02
C LYS A 531 1.23 6.58 28.14
N VAL A 532 1.21 6.91 26.85
CA VAL A 532 2.27 6.60 25.89
C VAL A 532 3.03 7.86 25.51
N SER A 533 4.26 7.99 26.00
CA SER A 533 5.08 9.21 25.83
C SER A 533 5.25 9.67 24.38
N GLY A 534 5.30 8.75 23.40
CA GLY A 534 5.43 9.09 21.98
C GLY A 534 4.15 9.65 21.35
N PHE A 535 2.99 9.45 21.98
CA PHE A 535 1.70 9.88 21.47
C PHE A 535 1.15 11.11 22.21
N SER A 536 1.89 11.65 23.18
CA SER A 536 1.43 12.76 24.01
C SER A 536 0.97 13.96 23.20
N GLY A 537 -0.25 14.42 23.47
CA GLY A 537 -0.86 15.58 22.80
C GLY A 537 -1.35 15.32 21.38
N LEU A 538 -1.31 14.08 20.87
CA LEU A 538 -1.89 13.71 19.59
C LEU A 538 -3.36 13.29 19.73
N SER A 539 -4.17 13.56 18.73
CA SER A 539 -5.48 12.92 18.51
C SER A 539 -5.46 12.07 17.25
N PHE A 540 -6.34 11.09 17.14
CA PHE A 540 -6.45 10.26 15.93
C PHE A 540 -6.77 11.12 14.70
N TYR A 541 -7.67 12.09 14.87
CA TYR A 541 -8.09 12.98 13.79
C TYR A 541 -6.98 13.95 13.34
N GLU A 542 -6.03 14.30 14.21
CA GLU A 542 -4.91 15.20 13.89
C GLU A 542 -3.73 14.52 13.16
N ILE A 543 -3.65 13.18 13.10
CA ILE A 543 -2.58 12.43 12.40
C ILE A 543 -2.47 12.83 10.91
N GLY A 544 -3.51 13.42 10.33
CA GLY A 544 -3.50 13.96 8.98
C GLY A 544 -3.33 12.88 7.89
N ASP A 545 -3.52 13.27 6.63
CA ASP A 545 -3.44 12.32 5.52
C ASP A 545 -2.00 11.82 5.25
N GLN A 546 -1.01 12.62 5.64
CA GLN A 546 0.40 12.35 5.39
C GLN A 546 1.09 11.64 6.56
N GLY A 547 0.39 11.45 7.69
CA GLY A 547 0.99 10.93 8.90
C GLY A 547 1.86 11.95 9.64
N ILE A 548 2.35 11.55 10.81
CA ILE A 548 3.21 12.36 11.68
C ILE A 548 4.43 11.53 12.07
N SER A 549 5.61 12.12 11.94
CA SER A 549 6.85 11.52 12.44
C SER A 549 6.93 11.68 13.96
N ILE A 550 7.02 10.56 14.68
CA ILE A 550 7.12 10.55 16.13
C ILE A 550 8.60 10.49 16.53
N PRO A 551 9.06 11.33 17.47
CA PRO A 551 10.44 11.29 17.94
C PRO A 551 10.80 9.89 18.45
N LYS A 552 11.91 9.32 17.96
CA LYS A 552 12.46 8.07 18.48
C LYS A 552 12.97 8.31 19.91
N LYS A 553 12.63 7.43 20.86
CA LYS A 553 13.65 7.04 21.85
C LYS A 553 14.67 6.21 21.08
N ILE A 554 15.89 6.74 20.99
CA ILE A 554 17.02 6.22 20.19
C ILE A 554 17.16 4.70 20.40
N GLN A 555 17.04 3.89 19.34
CA GLN A 555 17.29 2.46 19.37
C GLN A 555 18.18 2.05 18.20
N LYS A 556 19.44 1.77 18.54
CA LYS A 556 20.54 1.33 17.68
C LYS A 556 20.35 -0.08 17.09
N GLU A 557 19.37 -0.83 17.58
CA GLU A 557 19.20 -2.26 17.33
C GLU A 557 18.49 -2.57 15.99
N GLN A 558 17.53 -1.75 15.58
CA GLN A 558 16.84 -1.94 14.28
C GLN A 558 17.77 -1.62 13.10
N GLU A 559 18.57 -0.56 13.21
CA GLU A 559 19.59 -0.23 12.21
C GLU A 559 20.66 -1.31 12.12
N LEU A 560 20.99 -1.98 13.23
CA LEU A 560 21.91 -3.12 13.23
C LEU A 560 21.29 -4.33 12.52
N ARG A 561 20.03 -4.66 12.82
CA ARG A 561 19.30 -5.76 12.17
C ARG A 561 19.19 -5.53 10.67
N ASP A 562 18.72 -4.36 10.24
CA ASP A 562 18.60 -4.04 8.80
C ASP A 562 19.96 -4.16 8.08
N LEU A 563 21.08 -3.84 8.75
CA LEU A 563 22.44 -3.96 8.21
C LEU A 563 22.99 -5.39 8.21
N GLU A 564 22.53 -6.26 9.10
CA GLU A 564 22.90 -7.68 9.13
C GLU A 564 22.21 -8.45 7.99
N ILE A 565 20.92 -8.16 7.79
CA ILE A 565 20.10 -8.73 6.71
C ILE A 565 20.59 -8.22 5.35
N LYS A 566 20.88 -6.91 5.28
CA LYS A 566 22.11 -6.36 4.68
C LYS A 566 22.95 -7.34 3.84
N LYS A 567 23.93 -7.83 4.59
CA LYS A 567 25.00 -8.71 4.16
C LYS A 567 24.47 -10.09 3.80
N ALA A 568 23.47 -10.60 4.51
CA ALA A 568 22.92 -11.93 4.24
C ALA A 568 22.33 -12.05 2.83
N ASN A 569 21.62 -11.03 2.34
CA ASN A 569 21.05 -11.01 1.00
C ASN A 569 22.11 -10.80 -0.09
N GLU A 570 23.08 -9.91 0.14
CA GLU A 570 24.22 -9.72 -0.78
C GLU A 570 25.03 -11.02 -0.93
N GLU A 571 25.21 -11.79 0.16
CA GLU A 571 25.84 -13.11 0.13
C GLU A 571 25.00 -14.17 -0.60
N ALA A 572 23.67 -14.11 -0.48
CA ALA A 572 22.77 -15.03 -1.18
C ALA A 572 22.74 -14.78 -2.69
N GLU A 573 22.70 -13.51 -3.11
CA GLU A 573 22.79 -13.12 -4.53
C GLU A 573 24.16 -13.48 -5.13
N ALA A 574 25.25 -13.24 -4.40
CA ALA A 574 26.59 -13.63 -4.84
C ALA A 574 26.70 -15.15 -5.04
N LYS A 575 26.15 -15.96 -4.12
CA LYS A 575 26.11 -17.41 -4.24
C LYS A 575 25.23 -17.90 -5.40
N ALA A 576 24.13 -17.22 -5.69
CA ALA A 576 23.28 -17.53 -6.84
C ALA A 576 24.02 -17.27 -8.17
N LEU A 577 24.75 -16.15 -8.26
CA LEU A 577 25.59 -15.82 -9.42
C LEU A 577 26.75 -16.81 -9.60
N GLU A 578 27.40 -17.27 -8.51
CA GLU A 578 28.45 -18.29 -8.57
C GLU A 578 27.91 -19.68 -8.98
N ALA A 579 26.68 -20.01 -8.59
CA ALA A 579 26.03 -21.27 -8.96
C ALA A 579 25.68 -21.33 -10.46
N GLU A 580 25.33 -20.18 -11.07
CA GLU A 580 25.09 -20.08 -12.52
C GLU A 580 26.38 -20.11 -13.36
N GLN A 581 27.55 -19.84 -12.76
CA GLN A 581 28.85 -19.84 -13.43
C GLN A 581 29.61 -21.17 -13.37
N LYS A 582 29.10 -22.20 -12.68
CA LYS A 582 29.75 -23.51 -12.70
C LYS A 582 29.59 -24.16 -14.09
N PRO A 583 30.69 -24.57 -14.76
CA PRO A 583 30.62 -25.20 -16.07
C PRO A 583 29.85 -26.52 -15.95
N LYS A 584 28.81 -26.67 -16.76
CA LYS A 584 28.15 -27.97 -16.97
C LYS A 584 29.21 -28.97 -17.40
N GLU A 585 29.51 -29.95 -16.55
CA GLU A 585 30.36 -31.08 -16.92
C GLU A 585 29.75 -31.74 -18.16
N VAL A 586 30.51 -31.68 -19.26
CA VAL A 586 30.22 -32.43 -20.47
C VAL A 586 30.48 -33.89 -20.15
N ILE A 587 29.43 -34.65 -19.86
CA ILE A 587 29.51 -36.10 -19.81
C ILE A 587 29.67 -36.58 -21.26
N SER A 588 30.86 -37.15 -21.53
CA SER A 588 31.30 -37.75 -22.79
C SER A 588 30.45 -38.94 -23.22
#